data_AF-A0A1X1UGW3-F1
#
_entry.id   AF-A0A1X1UGW3-F1
#
_cell.length_a   1.000
_cell.length_b   1.000
_cell.length_c   1.000
_cell.angle_alpha   90.00
_cell.angle_beta   90.00
_cell.angle_gamma   90.00
#
_symmetry.space_group_name_H-M   'P 1'
#
loop_
_entity.id
_entity.type
_entity.pdbx_description
1 polymer ?
#
loop_
_entity_poly.entity_id
_entity_poly.type
_entity_poly.pdbx_seq_one_letter_code
_entity_poly.pdbx_strand_id
1 'polypeptide(L)'
;MLGVATSGRQVLDAGSRYLVTKLSEEQATSPELAIAVRNLATAYQELAISYLNDLTNSDAQLQPVLQAADDASATIERLCK
;
A
#
# COMPACT_ATOMS: atom_id res chain seq x y z
N MET A 1 -18.51 -2.44 -13.31
CA MET A 1 -17.09 -2.81 -13.52
C MET A 1 -16.59 -3.66 -12.36
N LEU A 2 -17.01 -4.93 -12.28
CA LEU A 2 -16.59 -5.83 -11.18
C LEU A 2 -15.15 -6.36 -11.36
N GLY A 3 -14.71 -6.53 -12.60
CA GLY A 3 -13.37 -7.05 -12.92
C GLY A 3 -12.23 -6.12 -12.48
N VAL A 4 -12.36 -4.81 -12.66
CA VAL A 4 -11.32 -3.83 -12.28
C VAL A 4 -11.16 -3.75 -10.76
N ALA A 5 -12.27 -3.70 -10.01
CA ALA A 5 -12.24 -3.69 -8.54
C ALA A 5 -11.64 -5.00 -7.97
N THR A 6 -11.97 -6.15 -8.59
CA THR A 6 -11.45 -7.45 -8.18
C THR A 6 -9.94 -7.56 -8.40
N SER A 7 -9.45 -7.16 -9.59
CA SER A 7 -8.02 -7.16 -9.90
C SER A 7 -7.25 -6.17 -9.03
N GLY A 8 -7.81 -4.98 -8.79
CA GLY A 8 -7.21 -3.98 -7.90
C GLY A 8 -7.01 -4.52 -6.48
N ARG A 9 -8.03 -5.17 -5.92
CA ARG A 9 -7.93 -5.80 -4.59
C ARG A 9 -6.82 -6.86 -4.52
N GLN A 10 -6.74 -7.74 -5.53
CA GLN A 10 -5.75 -8.82 -5.54
C GLN A 10 -4.32 -8.28 -5.58
N VAL A 11 -4.08 -7.24 -6.38
CA VAL A 11 -2.77 -6.59 -6.48
C VAL A 11 -2.38 -5.95 -5.14
N LEU A 12 -3.31 -5.28 -4.47
CA LEU A 12 -3.05 -4.61 -3.19
C LEU A 12 -2.76 -5.62 -2.06
N ASP A 13 -3.54 -6.71 -1.96
CA ASP A 13 -3.30 -7.77 -0.97
C ASP A 13 -1.94 -8.46 -1.21
N ALA A 14 -1.65 -8.84 -2.46
CA ALA A 14 -0.37 -9.48 -2.80
C ALA A 14 0.81 -8.52 -2.56
N GLY A 15 0.69 -7.26 -2.97
CA GLY A 15 1.72 -6.23 -2.80
C GLY A 15 2.02 -5.96 -1.33
N SER A 16 0.99 -5.82 -0.49
CA SER A 16 1.19 -5.62 0.94
C SER A 16 1.94 -6.78 1.61
N ARG A 17 1.53 -8.03 1.33
CA ARG A 17 2.19 -9.22 1.86
C ARG A 17 3.63 -9.32 1.39
N TYR A 18 3.90 -8.99 0.13
CA TYR A 18 5.24 -8.97 -0.43
C TYR A 18 6.13 -7.96 0.30
N LEU A 19 5.67 -6.73 0.50
CA LEU A 19 6.42 -5.67 1.19
C LEU A 19 6.77 -6.05 2.63
N VAL A 20 5.80 -6.58 3.39
CA VAL A 20 6.03 -7.03 4.77
C VAL A 20 7.03 -8.19 4.82
N THR A 21 6.88 -9.17 3.91
CA THR A 21 7.78 -10.32 3.83
C THR A 21 9.20 -9.88 3.53
N LYS A 22 9.39 -9.06 2.49
CA LYS A 22 10.72 -8.56 2.11
C LYS A 22 11.37 -7.75 3.21
N LEU A 23 10.61 -6.89 3.88
CA LEU A 23 11.14 -6.13 5.00
C LEU A 23 11.60 -7.01 6.17
N SER A 24 10.95 -8.17 6.39
CA SER A 24 11.36 -9.12 7.42
C SER A 24 12.62 -9.91 7.04
N GLU A 25 12.86 -10.13 5.74
CA GLU A 25 14.05 -10.81 5.20
C GLU A 25 15.28 -9.88 5.20
N GLU A 26 15.09 -8.59 4.91
CA GLU A 26 16.15 -7.60 4.72
C GLU A 26 16.50 -6.84 6.00
N GLN A 27 17.27 -7.47 6.90
CA GLN A 27 17.66 -6.89 8.20
C GLN A 27 18.55 -5.63 8.12
N ALA A 28 19.19 -5.37 6.98
CA ALA A 28 20.03 -4.19 6.75
C ALA A 28 19.23 -2.95 6.30
N THR A 29 17.90 -3.03 6.21
CA THR A 29 17.05 -1.91 5.82
C THR A 29 17.17 -0.76 6.83
N SER A 30 17.38 0.47 6.36
CA SER A 30 17.43 1.64 7.25
C SER A 30 16.10 1.81 7.98
N PRO A 31 16.08 2.32 9.24
CA PRO A 31 14.84 2.50 9.98
C PRO A 31 13.80 3.36 9.25
N GLU A 32 14.23 4.40 8.54
CA GLU A 32 13.36 5.28 7.76
C GLU A 32 12.71 4.54 6.58
N LEU A 33 13.49 3.76 5.83
CA LEU A 33 12.96 2.97 4.72
C LEU A 33 12.02 1.86 5.23
N ALA A 34 12.35 1.23 6.36
CA ALA A 34 11.49 0.23 6.98
C ALA A 34 10.13 0.81 7.40
N ILE A 35 10.10 2.03 7.94
CA ILE A 35 8.86 2.73 8.28
C ILE A 35 8.05 3.04 7.01
N ALA A 36 8.69 3.60 5.98
CA ALA A 36 8.00 3.95 4.73
C ALA A 36 7.39 2.71 4.05
N VAL A 37 8.13 1.59 4.00
CA VAL A 37 7.64 0.31 3.46
C VAL A 37 6.48 -0.25 4.28
N ARG A 38 6.52 -0.17 5.61
CA ARG A 38 5.39 -0.58 6.47
C ARG A 38 4.16 0.28 6.21
N ASN A 39 4.33 1.61 6.10
CA ASN A 39 3.22 2.53 5.84
C ASN A 39 2.56 2.22 4.50
N LEU A 40 3.35 1.97 3.44
CA LEU A 40 2.81 1.58 2.15
C LEU A 40 2.07 0.24 2.21
N ALA A 41 2.62 -0.76 2.90
CA ALA A 41 1.97 -2.05 3.08
C ALA A 41 0.65 -1.95 3.84
N THR A 42 0.58 -1.10 4.87
CA THR A 42 -0.65 -0.81 5.62
C THR A 42 -1.69 -0.14 4.73
N ALA A 43 -1.32 0.89 3.98
CA ALA A 43 -2.25 1.58 3.07
C ALA A 43 -2.81 0.62 2.01
N TYR A 44 -1.99 -0.29 1.46
CA TYR A 44 -2.47 -1.31 0.53
C TYR A 44 -3.47 -2.30 1.16
N GLN A 45 -3.26 -2.71 2.42
CA GLN A 45 -4.23 -3.54 3.14
C GLN A 45 -5.56 -2.80 3.32
N GLU A 46 -5.52 -1.54 3.74
CA GLU A 46 -6.72 -0.71 3.95
C GLU A 46 -7.49 -0.48 2.64
N LEU A 47 -6.79 -0.24 1.53
CA LEU A 47 -7.42 -0.12 0.21
C LEU A 47 -8.05 -1.44 -0.23
N ALA A 48 -7.36 -2.57 -0.03
CA ALA A 48 -7.90 -3.89 -0.38
C ALA A 48 -9.18 -4.22 0.41
N ILE A 49 -9.24 -3.84 1.69
CA ILE A 49 -10.44 -3.98 2.53
C ILE A 49 -11.53 -3.02 2.08
N SER A 50 -11.19 -1.77 1.80
CA SER A 50 -12.16 -0.76 1.37
C SER A 50 -12.82 -1.13 0.04
N TYR A 51 -12.07 -1.71 -0.90
CA TYR A 51 -12.62 -2.24 -2.14
C TYR A 51 -13.53 -3.46 -1.95
N LEU A 52 -13.42 -4.20 -0.83
CA LEU A 52 -14.42 -5.22 -0.47
C LEU A 52 -15.76 -4.61 -0.05
N ASN A 53 -15.74 -3.36 0.42
CA ASN A 53 -16.93 -2.60 0.79
C ASN A 53 -17.46 -1.75 -0.38
N ASP A 54 -17.10 -2.13 -1.62
CA ASP A 54 -17.48 -1.44 -2.86
C ASP A 54 -17.04 0.04 -2.96
N LEU A 55 -16.11 0.49 -2.11
CA LEU A 55 -15.50 1.81 -2.25
C LEU A 55 -14.55 1.82 -3.46
N THR A 56 -14.46 2.98 -4.08
CA THR A 56 -13.64 3.26 -5.26
C THR A 56 -12.77 4.49 -5.03
N ASN A 57 -11.79 4.74 -5.89
CA ASN A 57 -10.91 5.90 -5.75
C ASN A 57 -11.63 7.26 -5.81
N SER A 58 -12.86 7.30 -6.30
CA SER A 58 -13.68 8.51 -6.32
C SER A 58 -14.39 8.77 -4.99
N ASP A 59 -14.46 7.78 -4.09
CA ASP A 59 -15.08 7.93 -2.78
C ASP A 59 -14.18 8.77 -1.87
N ALA A 60 -14.71 9.89 -1.38
CA ALA A 60 -13.98 10.81 -0.50
C ALA A 60 -13.44 10.12 0.76
N GLN A 61 -14.08 9.04 1.20
CA GLN A 61 -13.68 8.22 2.34
C GLN A 61 -12.32 7.54 2.12
N LEU A 62 -11.95 7.25 0.86
CA LEU A 62 -10.70 6.61 0.51
C LEU A 62 -9.54 7.59 0.31
N GLN A 63 -9.82 8.88 0.13
CA GLN A 63 -8.79 9.89 -0.15
C GLN A 63 -7.65 9.93 0.88
N PRO A 64 -7.90 9.82 2.20
CA PRO A 64 -6.81 9.77 3.18
C PRO A 64 -5.88 8.57 2.98
N VAL A 65 -6.43 7.40 2.63
CA VAL A 65 -5.66 6.16 2.43
C VAL A 65 -4.89 6.21 1.12
N LEU A 66 -5.49 6.76 0.06
CA LEU A 66 -4.83 6.99 -1.23
C LEU A 66 -3.64 7.94 -1.06
N GLN A 67 -3.84 9.06 -0.37
CA GLN A 67 -2.76 10.01 -0.08
C GLN A 67 -1.65 9.36 0.75
N ALA A 68 -1.99 8.55 1.75
CA ALA A 68 -0.99 7.84 2.55
C ALA A 68 -0.16 6.84 1.70
N ALA A 69 -0.78 6.16 0.74
CA ALA A 69 -0.06 5.28 -0.19
C ALA A 69 0.88 6.08 -1.11
N ASP A 70 0.42 7.22 -1.64
CA ASP A 70 1.22 8.09 -2.49
C ASP A 70 2.42 8.70 -1.72
N ASP A 71 2.19 9.20 -0.50
CA ASP A 71 3.22 9.79 0.36
C ASP A 71 4.28 8.76 0.77
N ALA A 72 3.85 7.54 1.11
CA ALA A 72 4.77 6.45 1.43
C ALA A 72 5.60 6.03 0.21
N SER A 73 4.98 5.94 -0.96
CA SER A 73 5.66 5.63 -2.23
C SER A 73 6.70 6.68 -2.58
N ALA A 74 6.35 7.96 -2.52
CA ALA A 74 7.27 9.07 -2.74
C ALA A 74 8.43 9.09 -1.73
N THR A 75 8.16 8.73 -0.47
CA THR A 75 9.20 8.62 0.55
C THR A 75 10.19 7.49 0.25
N ILE A 76 9.69 6.31 -0.17
CA ILE A 76 10.54 5.18 -0.59
C ILE A 76 11.41 5.60 -1.79
N GLU A 77 10.82 6.21 -2.82
CA GLU A 77 11.55 6.68 -4.00
C GLU A 77 12.66 7.67 -3.63
N ARG A 78 12.43 8.56 -2.66
CA ARG A 78 13.44 9.50 -2.18
C ARG A 78 14.58 8.80 -1.44
N LEU A 79 14.28 7.78 -0.63
CA LEU A 79 15.27 7.05 0.18
C LEU A 79 16.11 6.06 -0.64
N CYS A 80 15.62 5.64 -1.80
CA CYS A 80 16.29 4.66 -2.68
C CYS A 80 17.06 5.30 -3.85
N LYS A 81 17.23 6.64 -3.85
CA LYS A 81 18.10 7.38 -4.78
C LYS A 81 19.50 7.53 -4.20
#